data_AF-D8PKQ8-F1
#
_entry.id   AF-D8PKQ8-F1
#
_cell.length_a   1.000
_cell.length_b   1.000
_cell.length_c   1.000
_cell.angle_alpha   90.00
_cell.angle_beta   90.00
_cell.angle_gamma   90.00
#
_symmetry.space_group_name_H-M   'P 1'
#
loop_
_entity.id
_entity.type
_entity.pdbx_description
1 polymer ?
#
loop_
_entity_poly.entity_id
_entity_poly.type
_entity_poly.pdbx_seq_one_letter_code
_entity_poly.pdbx_strand_id
1 'polypeptide(L)'
;MEKVEPVKKETEPVKGIEPEAVEQEHADAEVAIKADNAQKLSVQEGAEATEAEDAKAREEAKEAEVGEAPPAPKLHVACTVGVERQLQVLLPDRPLDLQFSVTDSRTLDTEHIPGPLKRYLDDLNAFISEGGDRTRPITPVMVKHDGRTYVVHSSQSVGRSTVPLTHRVFSTDTIHASALEEPASASEGAPSGIKDTPTATKERVLDLEGGERTNICRVEVPVGESDAEWETFLRTCDRLTCPALPEQAPKAKLDFAGSSVTDGAGKEAEGESS
;
A
#
# COMPACT_ATOMS: atom_id res chain seq x y z
N MET A 1 16.21 -5.10 -46.05
CA MET A 1 15.07 -5.91 -45.57
C MET A 1 15.57 -7.34 -45.48
N GLU A 2 16.14 -7.69 -44.34
CA GLU A 2 16.78 -8.98 -44.09
C GLU A 2 15.71 -9.97 -43.62
N LYS A 3 15.55 -11.08 -44.35
CA LYS A 3 14.61 -12.15 -43.99
C LYS A 3 15.24 -12.99 -42.88
N VAL A 4 14.73 -12.85 -41.66
CA VAL A 4 15.05 -13.74 -40.55
C VAL A 4 14.10 -14.94 -40.62
N GLU A 5 14.65 -16.11 -40.93
CA GLU A 5 13.90 -17.37 -40.90
C GLU A 5 13.73 -17.89 -39.46
N PRO A 6 12.57 -18.46 -39.11
CA PRO A 6 12.31 -18.94 -37.75
C PRO A 6 12.96 -20.30 -37.49
N VAL A 7 13.78 -20.36 -36.45
CA VAL A 7 14.35 -21.60 -35.88
C VAL A 7 13.22 -22.45 -35.28
N LYS A 8 12.96 -23.61 -35.85
CA LYS A 8 12.09 -24.64 -35.29
C LYS A 8 12.81 -25.28 -34.10
N LYS A 9 12.36 -25.01 -32.87
CA LYS A 9 12.72 -25.82 -31.70
C LYS A 9 11.70 -26.95 -31.57
N GLU A 10 12.15 -28.17 -31.80
CA GLU A 10 11.45 -29.39 -31.37
C GLU A 10 11.51 -29.46 -29.85
N THR A 11 10.33 -29.49 -29.23
CA THR A 11 10.17 -29.70 -27.78
C THR A 11 9.91 -31.18 -27.57
N GLU A 12 10.85 -31.88 -26.93
CA GLU A 12 10.66 -33.28 -26.53
C GLU A 12 9.59 -33.40 -25.43
N PRO A 13 8.79 -34.47 -25.42
CA PRO A 13 7.77 -34.71 -24.41
C PRO A 13 8.40 -35.13 -23.07
N VAL A 14 8.19 -34.30 -22.05
CA VAL A 14 8.53 -34.63 -20.65
C VAL A 14 7.64 -35.77 -20.17
N LYS A 15 8.25 -36.91 -19.84
CA LYS A 15 7.59 -38.08 -19.25
C LYS A 15 6.95 -37.71 -17.90
N GLY A 16 5.70 -38.11 -17.75
CA GLY A 16 4.85 -37.83 -16.60
C GLY A 16 5.42 -38.35 -15.28
N ILE A 17 5.29 -37.50 -14.27
CA ILE A 17 5.43 -37.85 -12.86
C ILE A 17 4.00 -38.07 -12.38
N GLU A 18 3.69 -39.30 -11.97
CA GLU A 18 2.42 -39.65 -11.34
C GLU A 18 2.35 -38.98 -9.96
N PRO A 19 1.29 -38.23 -9.63
CA PRO A 19 1.11 -37.70 -8.29
C PRO A 19 0.63 -38.81 -7.35
N GLU A 20 1.46 -39.12 -6.36
CA GLU A 20 1.08 -39.90 -5.18
C GLU A 20 -0.07 -39.19 -4.44
N ALA A 21 -1.11 -39.95 -4.15
CA ALA A 21 -2.27 -39.49 -3.39
C ALA A 21 -1.86 -39.21 -1.94
N VAL A 22 -1.94 -37.94 -1.53
CA VAL A 22 -1.92 -37.54 -0.12
C VAL A 22 -3.35 -37.15 0.26
N GLU A 23 -4.14 -38.15 0.65
CA GLU A 23 -5.27 -37.96 1.55
C GLU A 23 -4.70 -37.83 2.97
N GLN A 24 -4.94 -36.73 3.69
CA GLN A 24 -5.22 -36.75 5.14
C GLN A 24 -5.55 -35.34 5.70
N GLU A 25 -6.73 -35.24 6.30
CA GLU A 25 -7.12 -34.42 7.47
C GLU A 25 -6.74 -32.93 7.56
N HIS A 26 -7.68 -32.04 7.19
CA HIS A 26 -7.91 -30.79 7.92
C HIS A 26 -9.41 -30.45 7.91
N ALA A 27 -10.16 -31.10 8.79
CA ALA A 27 -11.44 -30.62 9.28
C ALA A 27 -11.21 -29.96 10.65
N ASP A 28 -12.03 -28.96 10.98
CA ASP A 28 -12.12 -28.27 12.28
C ASP A 28 -11.21 -27.05 12.51
N ALA A 29 -11.48 -25.95 11.79
CA ALA A 29 -11.11 -24.60 12.24
C ALA A 29 -12.09 -23.49 11.80
N GLU A 30 -13.38 -23.79 11.58
CA GLU A 30 -14.36 -22.82 11.06
C GLU A 30 -15.49 -22.49 12.06
N VAL A 31 -15.17 -22.10 13.30
CA VAL A 31 -16.17 -21.55 14.25
C VAL A 31 -15.52 -20.54 15.20
N ALA A 32 -15.27 -19.28 14.79
CA ALA A 32 -14.90 -18.23 15.75
C ALA A 32 -15.09 -16.74 15.37
N ILE A 33 -15.61 -16.36 14.18
CA ILE A 33 -15.62 -14.92 13.77
C ILE A 33 -17.02 -14.39 13.43
N LYS A 34 -18.05 -14.70 14.23
CA LYS A 34 -19.42 -14.19 14.01
C LYS A 34 -20.11 -13.52 15.21
N ALA A 35 -19.40 -13.09 16.25
CA ALA A 35 -20.07 -12.57 17.46
C ALA A 35 -19.99 -11.04 17.72
N ASP A 36 -19.09 -10.26 17.11
CA ASP A 36 -18.78 -8.91 17.65
C ASP A 36 -19.40 -7.69 16.94
N ASN A 37 -20.28 -7.85 15.94
CA ASN A 37 -20.81 -6.69 15.19
C ASN A 37 -22.31 -6.41 15.37
N ALA A 38 -22.95 -6.96 16.40
CA ALA A 38 -24.41 -6.87 16.60
C ALA A 38 -24.87 -5.86 17.67
N GLN A 39 -23.98 -5.08 18.30
CA GLN A 39 -24.34 -4.34 19.52
C GLN A 39 -24.27 -2.80 19.46
N LYS A 40 -24.24 -2.18 18.27
CA LYS A 40 -24.14 -0.71 18.16
C LYS A 40 -25.15 -0.05 17.22
N LEU A 41 -26.41 -0.50 17.26
CA LEU A 41 -27.55 0.17 16.60
C LEU A 41 -28.78 0.07 17.50
N SER A 42 -28.77 0.82 18.59
CA SER A 42 -29.98 1.16 19.35
C SER A 42 -29.72 2.50 20.03
N VAL A 43 -30.75 3.36 20.07
CA VAL A 43 -30.79 4.73 20.63
C VAL A 43 -30.61 5.84 19.58
N GLN A 44 -31.69 6.13 18.83
CA GLN A 44 -32.23 7.49 18.70
C GLN A 44 -33.64 7.45 18.09
N GLU A 45 -34.63 7.18 18.94
CA GLU A 45 -36.04 7.54 18.71
C GLU A 45 -36.37 8.70 19.65
N GLY A 46 -37.01 9.75 19.13
CA GLY A 46 -37.70 10.76 19.94
C GLY A 46 -37.33 12.20 19.62
N ALA A 47 -38.03 12.79 18.64
CA ALA A 47 -38.50 14.18 18.68
C ALA A 47 -39.42 14.43 17.46
N GLU A 48 -40.70 14.14 17.66
CA GLU A 48 -41.81 14.50 16.78
C GLU A 48 -42.47 15.79 17.29
N ALA A 49 -43.07 16.56 16.36
CA ALA A 49 -43.87 17.78 16.54
C ALA A 49 -43.04 19.04 16.89
N THR A 50 -43.05 20.13 16.13
CA THR A 50 -44.19 20.88 15.55
C THR A 50 -43.71 21.77 14.40
N GLU A 51 -44.65 22.11 13.50
CA GLU A 51 -44.69 23.28 12.57
C GLU A 51 -45.16 22.89 11.16
N ALA A 52 -46.44 22.49 11.09
CA ALA A 52 -47.26 22.68 9.91
C ALA A 52 -47.95 24.04 10.07
N GLU A 53 -47.64 25.02 9.21
CA GLU A 53 -48.49 26.15 8.78
C GLU A 53 -47.65 27.32 8.18
N ASP A 54 -46.83 27.08 7.15
CA ASP A 54 -46.39 28.18 6.26
C ASP A 54 -46.07 27.70 4.83
N ALA A 55 -46.90 26.79 4.32
CA ALA A 55 -46.79 26.20 2.99
C ALA A 55 -47.89 26.74 2.07
N LYS A 56 -47.79 27.99 1.57
CA LYS A 56 -48.61 28.40 0.40
C LYS A 56 -48.20 29.62 -0.41
N ALA A 57 -47.01 30.19 -0.29
CA ALA A 57 -46.67 31.43 -1.02
C ALA A 57 -45.29 31.47 -1.69
N ARG A 58 -44.62 30.32 -1.87
CA ARG A 58 -43.27 30.28 -2.47
C ARG A 58 -43.08 29.12 -3.45
N GLU A 59 -44.04 28.96 -4.36
CA GLU A 59 -44.10 27.87 -5.35
C GLU A 59 -44.09 28.37 -6.81
N GLU A 60 -43.73 29.64 -7.08
CA GLU A 60 -43.76 30.18 -8.46
C GLU A 60 -42.49 30.95 -8.90
N ALA A 61 -41.36 30.79 -8.19
CA ALA A 61 -40.13 31.55 -8.54
C ALA A 61 -38.84 30.72 -8.60
N LYS A 62 -38.92 29.40 -8.81
CA LYS A 62 -37.73 28.53 -8.81
C LYS A 62 -37.61 27.62 -10.04
N GLU A 63 -38.14 28.06 -11.17
CA GLU A 63 -37.97 27.43 -12.48
C GLU A 63 -37.10 28.31 -13.40
N ALA A 64 -35.79 28.46 -13.11
CA ALA A 64 -34.91 29.16 -14.07
C ALA A 64 -33.40 28.89 -13.98
N GLU A 65 -32.93 27.94 -13.18
CA GLU A 65 -31.58 27.40 -13.36
C GLU A 65 -31.64 25.88 -13.33
N VAL A 66 -31.89 25.30 -14.50
CA VAL A 66 -31.51 23.93 -14.81
C VAL A 66 -29.99 23.91 -14.83
N GLY A 67 -29.38 23.95 -13.64
CA GLY A 67 -27.96 23.70 -13.47
C GLY A 67 -27.72 22.27 -13.92
N GLU A 68 -27.03 22.13 -15.05
CA GLU A 68 -26.56 20.86 -15.58
C GLU A 68 -25.89 20.08 -14.45
N ALA A 69 -26.52 18.98 -14.03
CA ALA A 69 -26.05 18.19 -12.90
C ALA A 69 -24.59 17.77 -13.19
N PRO A 70 -23.66 17.96 -12.23
CA PRO A 70 -22.27 17.62 -12.44
C PRO A 70 -22.16 16.18 -12.94
N PRO A 71 -21.36 15.92 -13.99
CA PRO A 71 -21.28 14.60 -14.60
C PRO A 71 -20.89 13.57 -13.54
N ALA A 72 -21.59 12.42 -13.55
CA ALA A 72 -21.34 11.35 -12.59
C ALA A 72 -19.86 10.94 -12.63
N PRO A 73 -19.24 10.67 -11.46
CA PRO A 73 -17.84 10.29 -11.37
C PRO A 73 -17.62 8.98 -12.14
N LYS A 74 -16.78 9.04 -13.19
CA LYS A 74 -16.37 7.86 -13.95
C LYS A 74 -15.11 7.27 -13.34
N LEU A 75 -15.02 5.94 -13.30
CA LEU A 75 -13.78 5.28 -12.91
C LEU A 75 -12.73 5.49 -14.00
N HIS A 76 -11.57 5.99 -13.60
CA HIS A 76 -10.39 5.98 -14.46
C HIS A 76 -9.76 4.59 -14.41
N VAL A 77 -9.69 3.93 -15.57
CA VAL A 77 -9.18 2.55 -15.68
C VAL A 77 -7.96 2.55 -16.59
N ALA A 78 -6.86 2.01 -16.09
CA ALA A 78 -5.68 1.69 -16.88
C ALA A 78 -5.55 0.18 -16.98
N CYS A 79 -5.37 -0.34 -18.19
CA CYS A 79 -5.08 -1.75 -18.42
C CYS A 79 -3.59 -1.88 -18.75
N THR A 80 -2.88 -2.76 -18.05
CA THR A 80 -1.47 -3.03 -18.31
C THR A 80 -1.28 -4.51 -18.60
N VAL A 81 -0.33 -4.83 -19.47
CA VAL A 81 0.09 -6.20 -19.75
C VAL A 81 1.59 -6.30 -19.54
N GLY A 82 2.03 -7.37 -18.90
CA GLY A 82 3.43 -7.51 -18.53
C GLY A 82 3.77 -8.83 -17.87
N VAL A 83 5.01 -8.92 -17.41
CA VAL A 83 5.52 -10.01 -16.58
C VAL A 83 5.92 -9.42 -15.24
N GLU A 84 5.45 -10.05 -14.17
CA GLU A 84 5.88 -9.75 -12.81
C GLU A 84 6.81 -10.86 -12.33
N ARG A 85 7.90 -10.47 -11.67
CA ARG A 85 8.79 -11.38 -10.93
C ARG A 85 8.84 -10.93 -9.50
N GLN A 86 8.74 -11.88 -8.58
CA GLN A 86 8.78 -11.62 -7.15
C GLN A 86 9.96 -12.36 -6.52
N LEU A 87 10.69 -11.69 -5.64
CA LEU A 87 11.79 -12.25 -4.86
C LEU A 87 11.53 -11.93 -3.38
N GLN A 88 11.41 -12.96 -2.56
CA GLN A 88 11.34 -12.81 -1.11
C GLN A 88 12.77 -12.88 -0.54
N VAL A 89 13.11 -11.92 0.30
CA VAL A 89 14.40 -11.83 0.99
C VAL A 89 14.13 -11.87 2.48
N LEU A 90 14.58 -12.97 3.09
CA LEU A 90 14.53 -13.16 4.53
C LEU A 90 15.66 -12.37 5.17
N LEU A 91 15.34 -11.56 6.18
CA LEU A 91 16.32 -10.73 6.86
C LEU A 91 16.55 -11.26 8.28
N PRO A 92 17.64 -12.00 8.54
CA PRO A 92 17.97 -12.43 9.89
C PRO A 92 18.13 -11.19 10.77
N ASP A 93 17.65 -11.28 12.01
CA ASP A 93 17.70 -10.20 13.01
C ASP A 93 16.82 -8.98 12.72
N ARG A 94 15.94 -9.05 11.72
CA ARG A 94 14.90 -8.03 11.46
C ARG A 94 13.50 -8.57 11.77
N PRO A 95 12.58 -7.74 12.30
CA PRO A 95 11.19 -8.13 12.54
C PRO A 95 10.34 -8.25 11.26
N LEU A 96 10.84 -7.77 10.12
CA LEU A 96 10.12 -7.72 8.85
C LEU A 96 11.02 -8.26 7.73
N ASP A 97 10.46 -9.17 6.93
CA ASP A 97 11.07 -9.62 5.68
C ASP A 97 10.76 -8.64 4.54
N LEU A 98 11.54 -8.74 3.45
CA LEU A 98 11.35 -7.93 2.25
C LEU A 98 10.82 -8.79 1.10
N GLN A 99 9.87 -8.24 0.35
CA GLN A 99 9.46 -8.78 -0.94
C GLN A 99 9.76 -7.73 -2.02
N PHE A 100 10.66 -8.08 -2.93
CA PHE A 100 10.92 -7.29 -4.13
C PHE A 100 10.02 -7.77 -5.25
N SER A 101 9.32 -6.85 -5.90
CA SER A 101 8.61 -7.11 -7.16
C SER A 101 9.24 -6.28 -8.27
N VAL A 102 9.52 -6.95 -9.38
CA VAL A 102 10.01 -6.33 -10.61
C VAL A 102 8.98 -6.61 -11.69
N THR A 103 8.45 -5.55 -12.27
CA THR A 103 7.39 -5.63 -13.28
C THR A 103 7.89 -5.04 -14.58
N ASP A 104 7.93 -5.85 -15.63
CA ASP A 104 8.09 -5.39 -17.01
C ASP A 104 6.69 -5.34 -17.63
N SER A 105 6.10 -4.16 -17.69
CA SER A 105 4.74 -3.97 -18.19
C SER A 105 4.63 -2.79 -19.14
N ARG A 106 3.61 -2.86 -20.00
CA ARG A 106 3.18 -1.77 -20.88
C ARG A 106 1.71 -1.47 -20.64
N THR A 107 1.35 -0.21 -20.69
CA THR A 107 -0.06 0.21 -20.71
C THR A 107 -0.66 -0.10 -22.08
N LEU A 108 -1.87 -0.66 -22.07
CA LEU A 108 -2.65 -0.90 -23.28
C LEU A 108 -3.52 0.31 -23.58
N ASP A 109 -3.51 0.74 -24.83
CA ASP A 109 -4.46 1.75 -25.31
C ASP A 109 -5.89 1.21 -25.23
N THR A 110 -6.86 2.12 -25.12
CA THR A 110 -8.29 1.79 -25.05
C THR A 110 -8.78 0.92 -26.21
N GLU A 111 -8.15 1.02 -27.38
CA GLU A 111 -8.45 0.22 -28.57
C GLU A 111 -7.96 -1.23 -28.47
N HIS A 112 -6.90 -1.45 -27.68
CA HIS A 112 -6.26 -2.75 -27.49
C HIS A 112 -6.81 -3.51 -26.27
N ILE A 113 -7.70 -2.89 -25.48
CA ILE A 113 -8.35 -3.54 -24.33
C ILE A 113 -9.21 -4.72 -24.84
N PRO A 114 -9.05 -5.93 -24.28
CA PRO A 114 -9.87 -7.08 -24.66
C PRO A 114 -11.36 -6.81 -24.49
N GLY A 115 -12.15 -7.18 -25.51
CA GLY A 115 -13.60 -6.96 -25.54
C GLY A 115 -14.36 -7.38 -24.26
N PRO A 116 -14.09 -8.55 -23.66
CA PRO A 116 -14.71 -8.94 -22.39
C PRO A 116 -14.43 -7.98 -21.24
N LEU A 117 -13.20 -7.46 -21.14
CA LEU A 117 -12.83 -6.47 -20.12
C LEU A 117 -13.53 -5.14 -20.38
N LYS A 118 -13.59 -4.68 -21.64
CA LYS A 118 -14.29 -3.44 -21.98
C LYS A 118 -15.76 -3.47 -21.54
N ARG A 119 -16.48 -4.55 -21.83
CA ARG A 119 -17.88 -4.73 -21.39
C ARG A 119 -18.00 -4.70 -19.87
N TYR A 120 -17.14 -5.44 -19.17
CA TYR A 120 -17.12 -5.45 -17.70
C TYR A 120 -16.92 -4.04 -17.12
N LEU A 121 -16.02 -3.24 -17.72
CA LEU A 121 -15.78 -1.85 -17.29
C LEU A 121 -16.98 -0.94 -17.57
N ASP A 122 -17.65 -1.11 -18.70
CA ASP A 122 -18.87 -0.37 -19.02
C ASP A 122 -19.97 -0.70 -18.01
N ASP A 123 -20.19 -1.99 -17.72
CA ASP A 123 -21.18 -2.46 -16.74
C ASP A 123 -20.84 -1.98 -15.32
N LEU A 124 -19.54 -1.96 -14.95
CA LEU A 124 -19.08 -1.48 -13.65
C LEU A 124 -19.27 0.02 -13.47
N ASN A 125 -18.95 0.83 -14.50
CA ASN A 125 -19.20 2.26 -14.47
C ASN A 125 -20.70 2.57 -14.36
N ALA A 126 -21.53 1.80 -15.07
CA ALA A 126 -22.98 1.95 -14.99
C ALA A 126 -23.51 1.59 -13.60
N PHE A 127 -23.05 0.47 -13.01
CA PHE A 127 -23.40 0.07 -11.65
C PHE A 127 -23.06 1.14 -10.59
N ILE A 128 -21.88 1.77 -10.71
CA ILE A 128 -21.43 2.82 -9.78
C ILE A 128 -22.22 4.11 -9.98
N SER A 129 -22.49 4.49 -11.22
CA SER A 129 -23.20 5.74 -11.53
C SER A 129 -24.68 5.70 -11.12
N GLU A 130 -25.30 4.52 -11.12
CA GLU A 130 -26.72 4.32 -10.83
C GLU A 130 -27.04 3.95 -9.37
N GLY A 131 -26.05 4.00 -8.47
CA GLY A 131 -26.31 3.91 -7.03
C GLY A 131 -26.62 2.50 -6.49
N GLY A 132 -26.23 1.44 -7.20
CA GLY A 132 -26.28 0.06 -6.68
C GLY A 132 -27.59 -0.69 -6.88
N ASP A 133 -28.60 -0.09 -7.52
CA ASP A 133 -29.86 -0.77 -7.88
C ASP A 133 -29.68 -1.79 -9.01
N ARG A 134 -28.56 -1.71 -9.74
CA ARG A 134 -28.18 -2.69 -10.78
C ARG A 134 -27.52 -3.92 -10.18
N THR A 135 -27.58 -5.04 -10.89
CA THR A 135 -26.81 -6.23 -10.50
C THR A 135 -25.32 -5.99 -10.64
N ARG A 136 -24.54 -6.44 -9.66
CA ARG A 136 -23.07 -6.36 -9.71
C ARG A 136 -22.53 -7.08 -10.96
N PRO A 137 -21.67 -6.45 -11.77
CA PRO A 137 -21.13 -7.08 -12.97
C PRO A 137 -20.26 -8.29 -12.61
N ILE A 138 -20.32 -9.33 -13.46
CA ILE A 138 -19.56 -10.56 -13.28
C ILE A 138 -18.17 -10.38 -13.88
N THR A 139 -17.13 -10.52 -13.06
CA THR A 139 -15.74 -10.42 -13.51
C THR A 139 -15.40 -11.53 -14.51
N PRO A 140 -14.85 -11.22 -15.71
CA PRO A 140 -14.48 -12.24 -16.67
C PRO A 140 -13.30 -13.07 -16.17
N VAL A 141 -13.52 -14.36 -15.92
CA VAL A 141 -12.50 -15.30 -15.41
C VAL A 141 -11.39 -15.57 -16.42
N MET A 142 -11.71 -15.54 -17.72
CA MET A 142 -10.77 -15.81 -18.80
C MET A 142 -10.85 -14.73 -19.87
N VAL A 143 -9.70 -14.26 -20.33
CA VAL A 143 -9.58 -13.21 -21.34
C VAL A 143 -8.54 -13.63 -22.39
N LYS A 144 -8.85 -13.46 -23.67
CA LYS A 144 -7.91 -13.70 -24.76
C LYS A 144 -7.37 -12.38 -25.29
N HIS A 145 -6.05 -12.24 -25.38
CA HIS A 145 -5.37 -11.05 -25.89
C HIS A 145 -4.03 -11.45 -26.52
N ASP A 146 -3.73 -10.91 -27.71
CA ASP A 146 -2.50 -11.21 -28.48
C ASP A 146 -2.18 -12.71 -28.59
N GLY A 147 -3.20 -13.53 -28.87
CA GLY A 147 -3.07 -14.98 -29.01
C GLY A 147 -2.80 -15.74 -27.70
N ARG A 148 -2.76 -15.06 -26.55
CA ARG A 148 -2.59 -15.65 -25.22
C ARG A 148 -3.93 -15.68 -24.49
N THR A 149 -4.07 -16.67 -23.62
CA THR A 149 -5.22 -16.77 -22.70
C THR A 149 -4.74 -16.41 -21.31
N TYR A 150 -5.34 -15.37 -20.74
CA TYR A 150 -5.13 -14.92 -19.38
C TYR A 150 -6.28 -15.45 -18.53
N VAL A 151 -5.94 -15.93 -17.34
CA VAL A 151 -6.90 -16.40 -16.34
C VAL A 151 -6.77 -15.50 -15.13
N VAL A 152 -7.89 -15.12 -14.54
CA VAL A 152 -7.90 -14.37 -13.28
C VAL A 152 -7.27 -15.26 -12.21
N HIS A 153 -6.13 -14.82 -11.69
CA HIS A 153 -5.39 -15.56 -10.67
C HIS A 153 -5.99 -15.41 -9.27
N SER A 154 -6.49 -14.21 -8.95
CA SER A 154 -7.06 -13.89 -7.64
C SER A 154 -8.03 -12.73 -7.71
N SER A 155 -9.07 -12.76 -6.88
CA SER A 155 -10.06 -11.68 -6.75
C SER A 155 -9.95 -11.02 -5.38
N GLN A 156 -9.37 -9.83 -5.34
CA GLN A 156 -9.04 -9.13 -4.09
C GLN A 156 -9.74 -7.76 -4.00
N SER A 157 -10.12 -7.38 -2.79
CA SER A 157 -10.52 -6.00 -2.46
C SER A 157 -9.35 -5.29 -1.78
N VAL A 158 -8.93 -4.15 -2.33
CA VAL A 158 -7.75 -3.41 -1.85
C VAL A 158 -8.17 -2.04 -1.33
N GLY A 159 -7.99 -1.82 -0.04
CA GLY A 159 -8.04 -0.49 0.56
C GLY A 159 -6.65 0.11 0.59
N ARG A 160 -6.43 1.23 -0.11
CA ARG A 160 -5.13 1.91 -0.19
C ARG A 160 -5.11 3.21 0.62
N SER A 161 -4.00 3.48 1.29
CA SER A 161 -3.70 4.76 1.91
C SER A 161 -2.24 5.12 1.65
N THR A 162 -2.01 6.26 1.01
CA THR A 162 -0.67 6.77 0.73
C THR A 162 -0.23 7.69 1.85
N VAL A 163 0.96 7.43 2.40
CA VAL A 163 1.57 8.19 3.48
C VAL A 163 2.90 8.75 2.96
N PRO A 164 3.07 10.09 2.97
CA PRO A 164 4.36 10.67 2.65
C PRO A 164 5.37 10.21 3.71
N LEU A 165 6.52 9.68 3.28
CA LEU A 165 7.58 9.33 4.20
C LEU A 165 8.27 10.61 4.66
N THR A 166 7.68 11.28 5.65
CA THR A 166 8.24 12.52 6.20
C THR A 166 9.56 12.24 6.92
N HIS A 167 10.41 13.27 6.92
CA HIS A 167 11.85 13.25 7.22
C HIS A 167 12.27 12.61 8.56
N ARG A 168 11.36 12.27 9.49
CA ARG A 168 11.72 11.64 10.78
C ARG A 168 12.38 10.27 10.64
N VAL A 169 12.09 9.51 9.58
CA VAL A 169 12.78 8.24 9.28
C VAL A 169 14.15 8.50 8.60
N PHE A 170 14.36 9.71 8.05
CA PHE A 170 15.52 10.01 7.21
C PHE A 170 16.54 10.98 7.81
N SER A 171 16.22 11.66 8.92
CA SER A 171 17.02 12.77 9.47
C SER A 171 18.39 12.42 10.08
N THR A 172 18.83 11.16 10.17
CA THR A 172 19.90 10.85 11.14
C THR A 172 21.35 11.14 10.71
N ASP A 173 21.71 11.36 9.44
CA ASP A 173 23.15 11.43 9.09
C ASP A 173 23.61 12.64 8.25
N THR A 174 22.73 13.53 7.81
CA THR A 174 23.16 14.79 7.16
C THR A 174 23.63 15.85 8.17
N ILE A 175 24.15 15.45 9.33
CA ILE A 175 24.75 16.36 10.32
C ILE A 175 26.27 16.51 10.11
N HIS A 176 26.90 15.72 9.22
CA HIS A 176 28.36 15.78 9.03
C HIS A 176 28.88 16.17 7.63
N ALA A 177 28.02 16.43 6.63
CA ALA A 177 28.48 16.72 5.26
C ALA A 177 28.39 18.19 4.79
N SER A 178 27.86 19.11 5.60
CA SER A 178 27.64 20.51 5.19
C SER A 178 28.14 21.51 6.22
N ALA A 179 29.43 21.44 6.52
CA ALA A 179 30.18 22.51 7.16
C ALA A 179 31.48 22.77 6.37
N LEU A 180 31.34 23.10 5.08
CA LEU A 180 32.22 24.03 4.36
C LEU A 180 31.62 24.31 2.98
N GLU A 181 31.70 25.56 2.55
CA GLU A 181 31.34 26.10 1.23
C GLU A 181 29.83 26.41 1.01
N GLU A 182 29.44 27.62 1.41
CA GLU A 182 28.33 28.36 0.81
C GLU A 182 28.73 28.87 -0.59
N PRO A 183 28.12 28.43 -1.70
CA PRO A 183 28.22 29.16 -2.96
C PRO A 183 27.15 30.26 -2.99
N ALA A 184 27.55 31.47 -2.62
CA ALA A 184 26.79 32.68 -2.90
C ALA A 184 26.76 32.93 -4.41
N SER A 185 25.72 32.46 -5.11
CA SER A 185 25.41 32.89 -6.49
C SER A 185 23.96 32.55 -6.83
N ALA A 186 23.07 33.53 -6.62
CA ALA A 186 21.68 33.48 -7.03
C ALA A 186 21.56 33.31 -8.55
N SER A 187 21.07 32.16 -8.98
CA SER A 187 20.60 31.90 -10.34
C SER A 187 19.09 31.64 -10.27
N GLU A 188 18.32 32.73 -10.37
CA GLU A 188 16.86 32.70 -10.53
C GLU A 188 16.52 32.00 -11.86
N GLY A 189 15.97 30.79 -11.81
CA GLY A 189 15.53 30.07 -13.02
C GLY A 189 15.57 28.54 -12.95
N ALA A 190 15.88 27.93 -11.81
CA ALA A 190 15.80 26.47 -11.70
C ALA A 190 14.33 26.02 -11.74
N PRO A 191 13.94 25.13 -12.68
CA PRO A 191 12.60 24.58 -12.72
C PRO A 191 12.35 23.88 -11.38
N SER A 192 11.18 24.13 -10.79
CA SER A 192 10.65 23.39 -9.64
C SER A 192 10.43 21.92 -10.01
N GLY A 193 11.53 21.20 -10.23
CA GLY A 193 11.59 19.76 -10.24
C GLY A 193 11.20 19.34 -8.84
N ILE A 194 9.93 19.00 -8.68
CA ILE A 194 9.40 18.35 -7.51
C ILE A 194 10.32 17.16 -7.28
N LYS A 195 11.19 17.26 -6.28
CA LYS A 195 11.99 16.12 -5.83
C LYS A 195 10.96 15.12 -5.33
N ASP A 196 10.71 14.09 -6.11
CA ASP A 196 9.78 13.02 -5.80
C ASP A 196 10.19 12.38 -4.47
N THR A 197 9.62 12.89 -3.38
CA THR A 197 9.86 12.34 -2.06
C THR A 197 9.31 10.92 -2.06
N PRO A 198 10.09 9.92 -1.62
CA PRO A 198 9.62 8.54 -1.59
C PRO A 198 8.31 8.47 -0.80
N THR A 199 7.34 7.74 -1.34
CA THR A 199 6.04 7.55 -0.70
C THR A 199 5.89 6.11 -0.26
N ALA A 200 5.21 5.91 0.87
CA ALA A 200 4.80 4.59 1.30
C ALA A 200 3.29 4.45 1.13
N THR A 201 2.86 3.38 0.48
CA THR A 201 1.46 3.02 0.35
C THR A 201 1.17 1.86 1.29
N LYS A 202 0.26 2.08 2.24
CA LYS A 202 -0.30 1.04 3.08
C LYS A 202 -1.52 0.46 2.37
N GLU A 203 -1.47 -0.82 2.07
CA GLU A 203 -2.56 -1.58 1.46
C GLU A 203 -3.14 -2.56 2.46
N ARG A 204 -4.47 -2.60 2.54
CA ARG A 204 -5.22 -3.67 3.19
C ARG A 204 -5.87 -4.49 2.10
N VAL A 205 -5.40 -5.71 1.94
CA VAL A 205 -5.89 -6.64 0.92
C VAL A 205 -6.81 -7.65 1.60
N LEU A 206 -8.03 -7.76 1.11
CA LEU A 206 -8.99 -8.79 1.49
C LEU A 206 -9.15 -9.74 0.31
N ASP A 207 -8.73 -10.98 0.49
CA ASP A 207 -9.05 -12.05 -0.45
C ASP A 207 -10.56 -12.36 -0.37
N LEU A 208 -11.24 -12.31 -1.50
CA LEU A 208 -12.68 -12.54 -1.56
C LEU A 208 -13.04 -14.03 -1.62
N GLU A 209 -12.07 -14.90 -1.92
CA GLU A 209 -12.27 -16.35 -1.97
C GLU A 209 -12.07 -16.99 -0.60
N GLY A 210 -10.94 -16.71 0.06
CA GLY A 210 -10.62 -17.24 1.40
C GLY A 210 -11.05 -16.35 2.57
N GLY A 211 -11.43 -15.10 2.33
CA GLY A 211 -11.74 -14.13 3.40
C GLY A 211 -10.49 -13.67 4.20
N GLU A 212 -9.29 -14.07 3.76
CA GLU A 212 -8.04 -13.73 4.41
C GLU A 212 -7.73 -12.24 4.25
N ARG A 213 -7.20 -11.62 5.31
CA ARG A 213 -6.84 -10.21 5.34
C ARG A 213 -5.34 -10.08 5.53
N THR A 214 -4.67 -9.48 4.55
CA THR A 214 -3.25 -9.15 4.62
C THR A 214 -3.06 -7.63 4.63
N ASN A 215 -2.02 -7.18 5.34
CA ASN A 215 -1.61 -5.77 5.35
C ASN A 215 -0.24 -5.68 4.71
N ILE A 216 -0.12 -4.87 3.68
CA ILE A 216 1.10 -4.71 2.89
C ILE A 216 1.53 -3.25 3.00
N CYS A 217 2.82 -3.01 3.23
CA CYS A 217 3.42 -1.69 3.12
C CYS A 217 4.33 -1.69 1.89
N ARG A 218 3.95 -0.91 0.88
CA ARG A 218 4.70 -0.78 -0.36
C ARG A 218 5.46 0.54 -0.34
N VAL A 219 6.77 0.48 -0.57
CA VAL A 219 7.59 1.67 -0.82
C VAL A 219 7.85 1.73 -2.31
N GLU A 220 7.40 2.81 -2.95
CA GLU A 220 7.62 3.03 -4.37
C GLU A 220 8.73 4.07 -4.54
N VAL A 221 9.72 3.73 -5.36
CA VAL A 221 10.76 4.67 -5.79
C VAL A 221 10.52 4.92 -7.28
N PRO A 222 10.42 6.19 -7.71
CA PRO A 222 10.33 6.51 -9.12
C PRO A 222 11.55 5.93 -9.85
N VAL A 223 11.36 5.48 -11.09
CA VAL A 223 12.34 4.76 -11.90
C VAL A 223 13.72 5.40 -11.77
N GLY A 224 14.55 4.81 -10.91
CA GLY A 224 15.91 5.24 -10.70
C GLY A 224 16.81 4.36 -11.56
N GLU A 225 17.34 4.92 -12.64
CA GLU A 225 18.34 4.23 -13.47
C GLU A 225 19.75 4.33 -12.86
N SER A 226 19.93 5.17 -11.83
CA SER A 226 21.23 5.38 -11.21
C SER A 226 21.47 4.48 -9.99
N ASP A 227 22.71 4.02 -9.84
CA ASP A 227 23.15 3.27 -8.66
C ASP A 227 22.90 4.05 -7.35
N ALA A 228 22.95 5.39 -7.40
CA ALA A 228 22.72 6.24 -6.24
C ALA A 228 21.26 6.22 -5.75
N GLU A 229 20.30 6.19 -6.67
CA GLU A 229 18.87 6.05 -6.34
C GLU A 229 18.59 4.66 -5.78
N TRP A 230 19.19 3.63 -6.37
CA TRP A 230 19.09 2.26 -5.87
C TRP A 230 19.68 2.11 -4.47
N GLU A 231 20.85 2.70 -4.21
CA GLU A 231 21.45 2.72 -2.89
C GLU A 231 20.55 3.45 -1.88
N THR A 232 19.95 4.57 -2.29
CA THR A 232 19.00 5.31 -1.45
C THR A 232 17.77 4.49 -1.12
N PHE A 233 17.24 3.73 -2.10
CA PHE A 233 16.14 2.80 -1.91
C PHE A 233 16.49 1.70 -0.92
N LEU A 234 17.63 1.01 -1.10
CA LEU A 234 18.05 -0.07 -0.21
C LEU A 234 18.28 0.42 1.22
N ARG A 235 18.90 1.60 1.40
CA ARG A 235 19.02 2.24 2.72
C ARG A 235 17.66 2.56 3.34
N THR A 236 16.67 2.93 2.53
CA THR A 236 15.31 3.16 2.99
C THR A 236 14.65 1.86 3.47
N CYS A 237 14.76 0.79 2.69
CA CYS A 237 14.27 -0.54 3.09
C CYS A 237 14.95 -1.05 4.37
N ASP A 238 16.26 -0.89 4.50
CA ASP A 238 17.00 -1.27 5.71
C ASP A 238 16.47 -0.53 6.95
N ARG A 239 16.27 0.79 6.85
CA ARG A 239 15.71 1.60 7.94
C ARG A 239 14.28 1.21 8.32
N LEU A 240 13.44 0.88 7.33
CA LEU A 240 12.05 0.48 7.57
C LEU A 240 11.93 -0.93 8.17
N THR A 241 12.92 -1.78 7.93
CA THR A 241 12.98 -3.14 8.50
C THR A 241 13.76 -3.18 9.81
N CYS A 242 14.50 -2.12 10.17
CA CYS A 242 15.15 -2.02 11.47
C CYS A 242 14.10 -2.06 12.60
N PRO A 243 14.37 -2.78 13.72
CA PRO A 243 13.55 -2.66 14.91
C PRO A 243 13.56 -1.20 15.37
N ALA A 244 12.39 -0.68 15.74
CA ALA A 244 12.31 0.63 16.36
C ALA A 244 13.22 0.64 17.59
N LEU A 245 14.14 1.60 17.64
CA LEU A 245 14.93 1.81 18.85
C LEU A 245 13.94 1.97 20.01
N PRO A 246 14.14 1.27 21.14
CA PRO A 246 13.26 1.44 22.28
C PRO A 246 13.22 2.93 22.58
N GLU A 247 12.05 3.53 22.40
CA GLU A 247 11.81 4.93 22.72
C GLU A 247 12.28 5.08 24.15
N GLN A 248 13.39 5.80 24.36
CA GLN A 248 14.04 5.86 25.66
C GLN A 248 12.94 6.23 26.65
N ALA A 249 12.59 5.27 27.51
CA ALA A 249 11.50 5.45 28.45
C ALA A 249 11.70 6.82 29.09
N PRO A 250 10.67 7.71 29.05
CA PRO A 250 10.82 9.09 29.47
C PRO A 250 11.51 9.02 30.81
N LYS A 251 12.76 9.50 30.87
CA LYS A 251 13.62 9.34 32.06
C LYS A 251 12.76 9.83 33.20
N ALA A 252 12.21 8.88 33.96
CA ALA A 252 11.46 9.22 35.14
C ALA A 252 12.44 10.09 35.89
N LYS A 253 12.07 11.35 36.14
CA LYS A 253 12.84 12.22 37.01
C LYS A 253 12.93 11.43 38.30
N LEU A 254 14.03 10.70 38.45
CA LEU A 254 14.45 10.17 39.72
C LEU A 254 14.77 11.46 40.45
N ASP A 255 13.76 11.99 41.15
CA ASP A 255 13.93 13.05 42.10
C ASP A 255 14.92 12.48 43.12
N PHE A 256 16.21 12.72 42.84
CA PHE A 256 17.30 12.44 43.73
C PHE A 256 17.14 13.45 44.86
N ALA A 257 16.20 13.15 45.77
CA ALA A 257 16.12 13.77 47.06
C ALA A 257 17.48 13.54 47.70
N GLY A 258 18.26 14.63 47.81
CA GLY A 258 19.62 14.60 48.30
C GLY A 258 19.70 13.86 49.63
N SER A 259 20.30 12.68 49.62
CA SER A 259 20.83 12.08 50.83
C SER A 259 22.22 12.66 51.02
N SER A 260 22.31 13.66 51.90
CA SER A 260 23.59 14.16 52.40
C SER A 260 24.31 13.01 53.10
N VAL A 261 25.24 12.37 52.40
CA VAL A 261 26.22 11.49 53.04
C VAL A 261 27.21 12.42 53.75
N THR A 262 27.17 12.34 55.07
CA THR A 262 28.12 12.98 55.97
C THR A 262 29.49 12.32 55.84
N ASP A 263 30.52 13.16 55.84
CA ASP A 263 31.93 12.81 55.96
C ASP A 263 32.18 11.76 57.04
N GLY A 264 32.67 10.60 56.61
CA GLY A 264 33.25 9.57 57.48
C GLY A 264 34.73 9.43 57.17
N ALA A 265 35.55 10.26 57.83
CA ALA A 265 37.01 10.13 57.83
C ALA A 265 37.42 8.76 58.42
N GLY A 266 37.95 7.88 57.57
CA GLY A 266 38.35 6.51 57.91
C GLY A 266 39.80 6.22 57.52
N LYS A 267 40.70 6.76 58.36
CA LYS A 267 42.08 6.39 58.68
C LYS A 267 42.74 5.18 57.97
N GLU A 268 43.92 5.48 57.45
CA GLU A 268 45.10 4.68 57.10
C GLU A 268 45.26 3.30 57.75
N ALA A 269 45.70 2.32 56.94
CA ALA A 269 46.64 1.29 57.38
C ALA A 269 47.48 0.82 56.18
N GLU A 270 48.75 1.22 56.20
CA GLU A 270 49.81 0.65 55.38
C GLU A 270 50.00 -0.85 55.70
N GLY A 271 50.29 -1.63 54.66
CA GLY A 271 50.49 -3.07 54.76
C GLY A 271 51.45 -3.55 53.68
N GLU A 272 52.73 -3.25 53.90
CA GLU A 272 53.92 -3.76 53.21
C GLU A 272 54.05 -5.28 53.40
N SER A 273 54.29 -6.05 52.31
CA SER A 273 55.11 -7.28 52.34
C SER A 273 55.31 -7.90 50.95
N SER A 274 56.59 -7.92 50.57
CA SER A 274 57.41 -8.92 49.83
C SER A 274 56.77 -9.81 48.76
#